data_AF-A0A2V9FM52-F1
#
_entry.id   AF-A0A2V9FM52-F1
#
_cell.length_a   1.000
_cell.length_b   1.000
_cell.length_c   1.000
_cell.angle_alpha   90.00
_cell.angle_beta   90.00
_cell.angle_gamma   90.00
#
_symmetry.space_group_name_H-M   'P 1'
#
loop_
_entity.id
_entity.type
_entity.pdbx_description
1 polymer ?
#
loop_
_entity_poly.entity_id
_entity_poly.type
_entity_poly.pdbx_seq_one_letter_code
_entity_poly.pdbx_strand_id
1 'polypeptide(L)' 'MGRGGWSVVIMPQEIMIDNRHRTPHIHPPKKQGDPIRIRSRSFEEVREIVYRHAERNQDVVYRELLEELR' A
#
# COMPACT_ATOMS: atom_id res chain seq x y z
N MET A 1 14.30 3.30 -20.77
CA MET A 1 13.09 4.02 -20.27
C MET A 1 12.38 3.08 -19.31
N GLY A 2 12.44 3.35 -18.00
CA GLY A 2 11.78 2.48 -17.01
C GLY A 2 10.26 2.55 -17.20
N ARG A 3 9.59 1.39 -17.30
CA ARG A 3 8.12 1.33 -17.25
C ARG A 3 7.68 2.09 -16.01
N GLY A 4 6.87 3.14 -16.17
CA GLY A 4 6.45 4.01 -15.07
C GLY A 4 5.82 3.18 -13.95
N GLY A 5 6.39 3.28 -12.75
CA GLY A 5 5.78 2.73 -11.54
C GLY A 5 4.73 3.70 -10.99
N TRP A 6 3.86 3.18 -10.13
CA TRP A 6 2.88 3.96 -9.39
C TRP A 6 3.18 3.92 -7.89
N SER A 7 2.59 4.85 -7.16
CA SER A 7 2.64 4.88 -5.70
C SER A 7 1.31 5.38 -5.14
N VAL A 8 0.86 4.76 -4.05
CA VAL A 8 -0.22 5.24 -3.20
C VAL A 8 0.41 5.64 -1.87
N VAL A 9 0.19 6.89 -1.47
CA VAL A 9 0.70 7.43 -0.19
C VAL A 9 -0.49 7.75 0.69
N ILE A 10 -0.51 7.20 1.89
CA ILE A 10 -1.59 7.35 2.87
C ILE A 10 -1.08 8.22 4.02
N MET A 11 -1.77 9.34 4.23
CA MET A 11 -1.48 10.33 5.26
C MET A 11 -2.65 10.39 6.26
N PRO A 12 -2.40 10.69 7.55
CA PRO A 12 -1.11 11.08 8.16
C PRO A 12 -0.21 9.90 8.56
N GLN A 13 -0.60 8.65 8.31
CA GLN A 13 0.11 7.46 8.79
C GLN A 13 1.46 7.22 8.10
N GLU A 14 1.76 7.94 7.01
CA GLU A 14 3.00 7.80 6.22
C GLU A 14 3.24 6.36 5.73
N ILE A 15 2.16 5.71 5.27
CA ILE A 15 2.20 4.39 4.63
C ILE A 15 2.34 4.61 3.12
N MET A 16 3.25 3.88 2.48
CA MET A 16 3.45 3.95 1.03
C MET A 16 3.31 2.58 0.42
N ILE A 17 2.54 2.46 -0.66
CA ILE A 17 2.45 1.24 -1.48
C ILE A 17 2.97 1.59 -2.86
N ASP A 18 3.98 0.88 -3.35
CA ASP A 18 4.57 1.17 -4.66
C ASP A 18 5.03 -0.08 -5.41
N ASN A 19 5.29 0.09 -6.70
CA ASN A 19 5.94 -0.90 -7.54
C ASN A 19 7.12 -0.31 -8.34
N ARG A 20 7.68 0.82 -7.90
CA ARG A 20 8.64 1.62 -8.70
C ARG A 20 9.91 0.87 -9.04
N HIS A 21 10.38 0.02 -8.13
CA HIS A 21 11.68 -0.64 -8.27
C HIS A 21 11.59 -2.17 -8.39
N ARG A 22 10.44 -2.81 -8.07
CA ARG A 22 10.27 -4.28 -7.93
C ARG A 22 8.79 -4.67 -7.98
N THR A 23 8.49 -5.92 -7.62
CA THR A 23 7.16 -6.41 -7.22
C THR A 23 6.48 -5.42 -6.25
N PRO A 24 5.16 -5.21 -6.37
CA PRO A 24 4.40 -4.36 -5.46
C PRO A 24 4.67 -4.71 -3.99
N HIS A 25 4.84 -3.67 -3.17
CA HIS A 25 5.08 -3.80 -1.74
C HIS A 25 4.53 -2.59 -0.98
N ILE A 26 4.30 -2.79 0.31
CA ILE A 26 3.86 -1.77 1.25
C ILE A 26 5.01 -1.45 2.23
N HIS A 27 5.24 -0.17 2.46
CA HIS A 27 6.16 0.36 3.46
C HIS A 27 5.40 0.58 4.77
N PRO A 28 5.94 0.12 5.91
CA PRO A 28 5.32 0.37 7.20
C PRO A 28 5.27 1.86 7.57
N PRO A 29 4.32 2.27 8.44
CA PRO A 29 4.18 3.64 8.91
C PRO A 29 5.51 4.20 9.41
N LYS A 30 5.78 5.48 9.09
CA LYS A 30 6.99 6.19 9.57
C LYS A 30 8.30 5.44 9.29
N LYS A 31 8.32 4.60 8.26
CA LYS A 31 9.45 3.71 7.89
C LYS A 31 9.90 2.79 9.03
N GLN A 32 8.97 2.37 9.90
CA GLN A 32 9.28 1.42 10.97
C GLN A 32 9.31 -0.01 10.43
N GLY A 33 10.46 -0.40 9.89
CA GLY A 33 10.72 -1.77 9.41
C GLY A 33 10.86 -1.85 7.89
N ASP A 34 11.02 -3.08 7.41
CA ASP A 34 11.28 -3.37 6.00
C ASP A 34 9.99 -3.35 5.16
N PRO A 35 10.08 -3.00 3.87
CA PRO A 35 8.96 -3.10 2.95
C PRO A 35 8.49 -4.55 2.78
N ILE A 36 7.17 -4.76 2.84
CA ILE A 36 6.55 -6.08 2.78
C ILE A 36 5.88 -6.27 1.43
N ARG A 37 6.17 -7.40 0.77
CA ARG A 37 5.54 -7.74 -0.52
C ARG A 37 4.04 -7.95 -0.36
N ILE A 38 3.28 -7.46 -1.33
CA ILE A 38 1.82 -7.64 -1.41
C ILE A 38 1.48 -8.53 -2.61
N ARG A 39 0.28 -9.15 -2.61
CA ARG A 39 -0.18 -9.99 -3.73
C ARG A 39 -0.76 -9.18 -4.87
N SER A 40 -1.45 -8.07 -4.56
CA SER A 40 -2.13 -7.21 -5.53
C SER A 40 -1.16 -6.60 -6.54
N ARG A 41 -1.61 -6.50 -7.79
CA ARG A 41 -0.71 -6.28 -8.94
C ARG A 41 -0.94 -4.98 -9.70
N SER A 42 -2.13 -4.41 -9.62
CA SER A 42 -2.45 -3.15 -10.30
C SER A 42 -2.65 -2.00 -9.33
N PHE A 43 -2.49 -0.78 -9.85
CA PHE A 43 -2.79 0.44 -9.11
C PHE A 43 -4.27 0.49 -8.71
N GLU A 44 -5.16 0.10 -9.62
CA GLU A 44 -6.61 0.15 -9.43
C GLU A 44 -7.06 -0.80 -8.31
N GLU A 45 -6.50 -2.01 -8.29
CA GLU A 45 -6.79 -3.01 -7.26
C GLU A 45 -6.34 -2.51 -5.88
N VAL A 46 -5.11 -2.01 -5.78
CA VAL A 46 -4.57 -1.47 -4.53
C VAL A 46 -5.35 -0.25 -4.06
N ARG A 47 -5.71 0.66 -4.98
CA ARG A 47 -6.52 1.83 -4.66
C ARG A 47 -7.88 1.42 -4.10
N GLU A 48 -8.54 0.43 -4.69
CA GLU A 48 -9.85 -0.04 -4.23
C GLU A 48 -9.76 -0.69 -2.85
N ILE A 49 -8.74 -1.52 -2.60
CA ILE A 49 -8.50 -2.13 -1.29
C ILE A 49 -8.30 -1.05 -0.23
N VAL A 50 -7.41 -0.08 -0.49
CA VAL A 50 -7.13 1.03 0.43
C VAL A 50 -8.38 1.87 0.69
N TYR A 51 -9.17 2.18 -0.36
CA TYR A 51 -10.40 2.94 -0.23
C TYR A 51 -11.42 2.22 0.65
N ARG A 52 -11.71 0.95 0.36
CA ARG A 52 -12.67 0.15 1.14
C ARG A 52 -12.22 -0.06 2.58
N HIS A 53 -10.92 -0.25 2.79
CA HIS A 53 -10.33 -0.33 4.11
C HIS A 53 -10.61 0.94 4.92
N ALA A 54 -10.27 2.11 4.35
CA ALA A 54 -10.48 3.39 5.00
C ALA A 54 -11.97 3.68 5.25
N GLU A 55 -12.84 3.35 4.30
CA GLU A 55 -14.30 3.51 4.44
C GLU A 55 -14.85 2.63 5.57
N ARG A 56 -14.44 1.35 5.64
CA ARG A 56 -14.91 0.41 6.66
C ARG A 56 -14.42 0.76 8.06
N ASN A 57 -13.16 1.14 8.18
CA ASN A 57 -12.50 1.35 9.48
C ASN A 57 -12.54 2.81 9.95
N GLN A 58 -12.98 3.75 9.10
CA GLN A 58 -12.91 5.20 9.33
C GLN A 58 -11.47 5.71 9.58
N ASP A 59 -10.47 4.87 9.34
CA ASP A 59 -9.04 5.15 9.39
C ASP A 59 -8.26 4.06 8.63
N VAL A 60 -6.96 4.23 8.45
CA VAL A 60 -6.07 3.20 7.89
C VAL A 60 -5.26 2.50 8.98
N VAL A 61 -5.66 1.27 9.30
CA VAL A 61 -4.98 0.38 10.24
C VAL A 61 -3.98 -0.48 9.49
N TYR A 62 -2.69 -0.15 9.61
CA TYR A 62 -1.62 -0.80 8.84
C TYR A 62 -1.64 -2.33 8.85
N ARG A 63 -1.85 -2.95 10.02
CA ARG A 63 -1.80 -4.42 10.15
C ARG A 63 -2.92 -5.10 9.37
N GLU A 64 -4.13 -4.56 9.48
CA GLU A 64 -5.30 -5.03 8.75
C GLU A 64 -5.15 -4.76 7.24
N LEU A 65 -4.72 -3.55 6.85
CA LEU A 65 -4.47 -3.22 5.45
C LEU A 65 -3.42 -4.16 4.84
N LEU A 66 -2.36 -4.51 5.58
CA LEU A 66 -1.35 -5.47 5.13
C LEU A 66 -1.95 -6.87 4.92
N GLU A 67 -2.88 -7.30 5.77
CA GLU A 67 -3.58 -8.58 5.61
C GLU A 67 -4.50 -8.57 4.39
N GLU A 68 -5.17 -7.45 4.11
CA GLU A 68 -6.04 -7.28 2.95
C GLU A 68 -5.28 -7.21 1.62
N LEU A 69 -4.04 -6.73 1.64
CA LEU A 69 -3.15 -6.68 0.49
C LEU A 69 -2.41 -8.00 0.23
N ARG A 70 -2.51 -8.98 1.14
CA ARG A 70 -1.96 -10.32 0.99
C ARG A 70 -2.91 -11.26 0.28
#